data_AF-A0A351TR19-F1
#
_entry.id   AF-A0A351TR19-F1
#
_cell.length_a   1.000
_cell.length_b   1.000
_cell.length_c   1.000
_cell.angle_alpha   90.00
_cell.angle_beta   90.00
_cell.angle_gamma   90.00
#
_symmetry.space_group_name_H-M   'P 1'
#
loop_
_entity.id
_entity.type
_entity.pdbx_description
1 polymer ?
#
loop_
_entity_poly.entity_id
_entity_poly.type
_entity_poly.pdbx_seq_one_letter_code
_entity_poly.pdbx_strand_id
1 'polypeptide(L)'
;MGIGKRNGEGYYDPTAYAGIRLAEPKQEKQIVRLVYKNGRMELYIHEFFPCTAAVARQVFPLIRRYAKEEDKERLRQFLKIKAQEHSGKMAAFTDKAASLPEKSEGWHFYRAKAREERMRYNQAVKNLAFLESGGKK
;
A
#
# COMPACT_ATOMS: atom_id res chain seq x y z
N MET A 1 -21.56 16.85 -8.37
CA MET A 1 -22.34 17.15 -9.58
C MET A 1 -21.95 16.15 -10.65
N GLY A 2 -22.87 15.28 -11.07
CA GLY A 2 -22.58 14.22 -12.05
C GLY A 2 -22.42 14.82 -13.44
N ILE A 3 -21.29 14.53 -14.10
CA ILE A 3 -21.03 14.96 -15.47
C ILE A 3 -21.97 14.17 -16.38
N GLY A 4 -22.91 14.88 -17.03
CA GLY A 4 -23.87 14.28 -17.95
C GLY A 4 -23.19 13.63 -19.15
N LYS A 5 -23.81 12.58 -19.72
CA LYS A 5 -23.27 11.79 -20.84
C LYS A 5 -23.30 12.51 -22.20
N ARG A 6 -23.20 13.84 -22.22
CA ARG A 6 -23.39 14.67 -23.42
C ARG A 6 -22.16 15.54 -23.65
N ASN A 7 -21.75 15.70 -24.90
CA ASN A 7 -20.66 16.60 -25.29
C ASN A 7 -21.09 18.08 -25.15
N GLY A 8 -20.18 19.02 -25.43
CA GLY A 8 -20.45 20.47 -25.36
C GLY A 8 -21.56 20.98 -26.29
N GLU A 9 -22.00 20.15 -27.24
CA GLU A 9 -23.09 20.41 -28.18
C GLU A 9 -24.40 19.69 -27.78
N GLY A 10 -24.42 19.00 -26.64
CA GLY A 10 -25.60 18.34 -26.09
C GLY A 10 -25.91 16.96 -26.67
N TYR A 11 -25.07 16.42 -27.56
CA TYR A 11 -25.24 15.08 -28.14
C TYR A 11 -24.61 13.98 -27.28
N TYR A 12 -25.26 12.82 -27.26
CA TYR A 12 -24.71 11.61 -26.65
C TYR A 12 -23.58 11.08 -27.54
N ASP A 13 -22.33 11.38 -27.16
CA ASP A 13 -21.15 10.93 -27.87
C ASP A 13 -20.43 9.82 -27.06
N PRO A 14 -20.57 8.53 -27.46
CA PRO A 14 -19.88 7.43 -26.80
C PRO A 14 -18.35 7.50 -26.99
N THR A 15 -17.85 8.24 -27.98
CA THR A 15 -16.43 8.38 -28.30
C THR A 15 -15.71 9.31 -27.32
N ALA A 16 -16.36 10.41 -26.92
CA ALA A 16 -15.86 11.29 -25.86
C ALA A 16 -15.67 10.54 -24.53
N TYR A 17 -16.58 9.60 -24.21
CA TYR A 17 -16.45 8.76 -23.02
C TYR A 17 -15.39 7.67 -23.15
N ALA A 18 -15.27 7.06 -24.33
CA ALA A 18 -14.20 6.10 -24.62
C ALA A 18 -12.82 6.74 -24.49
N GLY A 19 -12.67 7.98 -24.97
CA GLY A 19 -11.45 8.78 -24.84
C GLY A 19 -11.08 9.04 -23.38
N ILE A 20 -12.04 9.32 -22.50
CA ILE A 20 -11.79 9.55 -21.06
C ILE A 20 -11.32 8.27 -20.36
N ARG A 21 -11.91 7.11 -20.66
CA ARG A 21 -11.45 5.81 -20.11
C ARG A 21 -10.07 5.40 -20.62
N LEU A 22 -9.70 5.83 -21.83
CA LEU A 22 -8.38 5.58 -22.42
C LEU A 22 -7.32 6.59 -21.97
N ALA A 23 -7.75 7.80 -21.57
CA ALA A 23 -6.90 8.90 -21.13
C ALA A 23 -6.72 8.97 -19.60
N GLU A 24 -7.38 8.11 -18.81
CA GLU A 24 -6.87 7.80 -17.48
C GLU A 24 -5.43 7.33 -17.68
N PRO A 25 -4.41 8.07 -17.22
CA PRO A 25 -3.05 7.58 -17.29
C PRO A 25 -3.11 6.24 -16.58
N LYS A 26 -2.80 5.15 -17.31
CA LYS A 26 -2.59 3.85 -16.68
C LYS A 26 -1.62 4.16 -15.55
N GLN A 27 -2.12 4.24 -14.31
CA GLN A 27 -1.26 4.36 -13.15
C GLN A 27 -0.34 3.18 -13.35
N GLU A 28 0.93 3.43 -13.67
CA GLU A 28 1.88 2.37 -13.90
C GLU A 28 1.93 1.63 -12.57
N LYS A 29 1.17 0.54 -12.51
CA LYS A 29 1.01 -0.20 -11.27
C LYS A 29 2.42 -0.65 -10.94
N GLN A 30 2.97 -0.15 -9.85
CA GLN A 30 4.31 -0.54 -9.46
C GLN A 30 4.28 -2.05 -9.19
N ILE A 31 5.14 -2.80 -9.87
CA ILE A 31 5.15 -4.26 -9.86
C ILE A 31 6.53 -4.74 -9.43
N VAL A 32 6.58 -5.81 -8.65
CA VAL A 32 7.80 -6.61 -8.44
C VAL A 32 7.76 -7.79 -9.40
N ARG A 33 8.70 -7.85 -10.34
CA ARG A 33 8.79 -8.94 -11.32
C ARG A 33 9.77 -10.00 -10.85
N LEU A 34 9.32 -11.26 -10.81
CA LEU A 34 10.13 -12.43 -10.52
C LEU A 34 10.28 -13.25 -11.78
N VAL A 35 11.53 -13.49 -12.21
CA VAL A 35 11.83 -14.27 -13.41
C VAL A 35 12.50 -15.58 -13.00
N TYR A 36 11.85 -16.68 -13.33
CA TYR A 36 12.33 -18.05 -13.11
C TYR A 36 12.76 -18.68 -14.44
N LYS A 37 13.48 -19.81 -14.40
CA LYS A 37 13.82 -20.56 -15.63
C LYS A 37 12.58 -20.96 -16.44
N ASN A 38 11.47 -21.28 -15.76
CA ASN A 38 10.29 -21.88 -16.39
C ASN A 38 9.07 -20.92 -16.41
N GLY A 39 9.24 -19.64 -16.07
CA GLY A 39 8.11 -18.72 -16.01
C GLY A 39 8.40 -17.39 -15.32
N ARG A 40 7.35 -16.58 -15.16
CA ARG A 40 7.41 -15.27 -14.52
C ARG A 40 6.24 -15.09 -13.55
N MET A 41 6.45 -14.31 -12.50
CA MET A 41 5.42 -13.90 -11.55
C MET A 41 5.50 -12.39 -11.33
N GLU A 42 4.36 -11.72 -11.29
CA GLU A 42 4.25 -10.27 -11.10
C GLU A 42 3.42 -9.99 -9.84
N LEU A 43 3.95 -9.18 -8.93
CA LEU A 43 3.25 -8.76 -7.71
C LEU A 43 3.00 -7.26 -7.72
N TYR A 44 1.75 -6.85 -7.66
CA TYR A 44 1.37 -5.43 -7.59
C TYR A 44 1.68 -4.84 -6.22
N ILE A 45 2.58 -3.87 -6.15
CA ILE A 45 3.13 -3.35 -4.89
C ILE A 45 2.02 -2.79 -3.99
N HIS A 46 1.18 -1.91 -4.53
CA HIS A 46 0.14 -1.20 -3.78
C HIS A 46 -1.00 -2.11 -3.30
N GLU A 47 -1.28 -3.20 -4.02
CA GLU A 47 -2.39 -4.11 -3.71
C GLU A 47 -1.94 -5.26 -2.82
N PHE A 48 -0.68 -5.71 -2.97
CA PHE A 48 -0.16 -6.87 -2.26
C PHE A 48 0.57 -6.51 -0.97
N PHE A 49 1.25 -5.36 -0.92
CA PHE A 49 2.08 -4.98 0.22
C PHE A 49 1.47 -3.82 1.02
N PRO A 50 1.65 -3.81 2.35
CA PRO A 50 2.29 -4.86 3.15
C PRO A 50 1.40 -6.10 3.31
N CYS A 51 1.95 -7.29 3.02
CA CYS A 51 1.27 -8.57 3.22
C CYS A 51 1.47 -9.11 4.65
N THR A 52 0.71 -10.15 5.03
CA THR A 52 0.83 -10.79 6.35
C THR A 52 2.13 -11.57 6.51
N ALA A 53 2.55 -11.83 7.76
CA ALA A 53 3.78 -12.58 8.05
C ALA A 53 3.81 -13.99 7.44
N ALA A 54 2.65 -14.67 7.34
CA ALA A 54 2.55 -15.99 6.73
C ALA A 54 2.90 -15.94 5.24
N VAL A 55 2.34 -14.97 4.52
CA VAL A 55 2.63 -14.73 3.10
C VAL A 55 4.06 -14.24 2.92
N ALA A 56 4.53 -13.36 3.80
CA ALA A 56 5.88 -12.81 3.72
C ALA A 56 6.97 -13.89 3.78
N ARG A 57 6.81 -14.90 4.64
CA ARG A 57 7.73 -16.05 4.73
C ARG A 57 7.86 -16.85 3.43
N GLN A 58 6.80 -16.87 2.62
CA GLN A 58 6.78 -17.57 1.34
C GLN A 58 7.36 -16.69 0.22
N VAL A 59 6.94 -15.43 0.17
CA VAL A 59 7.17 -14.55 -0.98
C VAL A 59 8.50 -13.82 -0.93
N PHE A 60 8.95 -13.30 0.22
CA PHE A 60 10.19 -12.53 0.29
C PHE A 60 11.46 -13.35 -0.04
N PRO A 61 11.57 -14.66 0.27
CA PRO A 61 12.67 -15.48 -0.26
C PRO A 61 12.71 -15.50 -1.79
N LEU A 62 11.54 -15.59 -2.45
CA LEU A 62 11.45 -15.57 -3.92
C LEU A 62 11.84 -14.20 -4.47
N ILE A 63 11.36 -13.12 -3.85
CA ILE A 63 11.74 -11.75 -4.23
C ILE A 63 13.24 -11.57 -4.15
N ARG A 64 13.87 -11.94 -3.03
CA ARG A 64 15.31 -11.80 -2.85
C ARG A 64 16.12 -12.57 -3.90
N ARG A 65 15.62 -13.73 -4.32
CA ARG A 65 16.32 -14.62 -5.27
C ARG A 65 16.09 -14.25 -6.74
N TYR A 66 14.89 -13.81 -7.09
CA TYR A 66 14.46 -13.72 -8.50
C TYR A 66 14.02 -12.33 -8.96
N ALA A 67 13.87 -11.36 -8.05
CA ALA A 67 13.60 -9.98 -8.44
C ALA A 67 14.88 -9.25 -8.84
N LYS A 68 14.75 -8.27 -9.73
CA LYS A 68 15.81 -7.30 -10.03
C LYS A 68 16.02 -6.36 -8.82
N GLU A 69 17.23 -5.84 -8.66
CA GLU A 69 17.53 -4.90 -7.57
C GLU A 69 16.69 -3.63 -7.63
N GLU A 70 16.38 -3.12 -8.83
CA GLU A 70 15.47 -1.99 -9.01
C GLU A 70 14.08 -2.23 -8.41
N ASP A 71 13.51 -3.42 -8.62
CA ASP A 71 12.20 -3.78 -8.08
C ASP A 71 12.25 -3.96 -6.57
N LYS A 72 13.36 -4.50 -6.03
CA LYS A 72 13.59 -4.60 -4.59
C LYS A 72 13.70 -3.22 -3.95
N GLU A 73 14.40 -2.28 -4.58
CA GLU A 73 14.54 -0.91 -4.09
C GLU A 73 13.21 -0.16 -4.13
N ARG A 74 12.43 -0.27 -5.21
CA ARG A 74 11.06 0.28 -5.27
C ARG A 74 10.18 -0.25 -4.13
N LEU A 75 10.19 -1.57 -3.91
CA LEU A 75 9.44 -2.19 -2.81
C LEU A 75 9.94 -1.70 -1.44
N ARG A 76 11.27 -1.57 -1.26
CA ARG A 76 11.87 -1.05 -0.03
C ARG A 76 11.40 0.37 0.27
N GLN A 77 11.47 1.26 -0.72
CA GLN A 77 11.01 2.65 -0.59
C GLN A 77 9.52 2.72 -0.27
N PHE A 78 8.69 1.95 -0.98
CA PHE A 78 7.27 1.86 -0.71
C PHE A 78 6.97 1.46 0.74
N LEU A 79 7.63 0.40 1.24
CA LEU A 79 7.43 -0.08 2.61
C LEU A 79 7.93 0.94 3.66
N LYS A 80 9.03 1.66 3.38
CA LYS A 80 9.52 2.76 4.25
C LYS A 80 8.51 3.89 4.34
N ILE A 81 7.96 4.32 3.20
CA ILE A 81 6.91 5.36 3.14
C ILE A 81 5.69 4.90 3.96
N LYS A 82 5.21 3.67 3.75
CA LYS A 82 4.07 3.13 4.52
C LYS A 82 4.36 3.07 6.02
N ALA A 83 5.56 2.67 6.42
CA ALA A 83 5.95 2.68 7.82
C ALA A 83 5.92 4.10 8.40
N GLN A 84 6.48 5.09 7.70
CA GLN A 84 6.43 6.49 8.13
C GLN A 84 5.00 7.02 8.22
N GLU A 85 4.16 6.82 7.20
CA GLU A 85 2.75 7.22 7.19
C GLU A 85 1.98 6.67 8.39
N HIS A 86 2.11 5.37 8.66
CA HIS A 86 1.41 4.72 9.78
C HIS A 86 1.97 5.15 11.13
N SER A 87 3.29 5.40 11.25
CA SER A 87 3.85 5.95 12.49
C SER A 87 3.35 7.37 12.79
N GLY A 88 3.23 8.23 11.77
CA GLY A 88 2.71 9.58 11.91
C GLY A 88 1.24 9.58 12.34
N LYS A 89 0.41 8.75 11.71
CA LYS A 89 -1.00 8.58 12.10
C LYS A 89 -1.14 8.01 13.51
N MET A 90 -0.31 7.02 13.86
CA MET A 90 -0.28 6.45 15.22
C MET A 90 0.02 7.53 16.27
N ALA A 91 1.04 8.37 16.05
CA ALA A 91 1.38 9.47 16.94
C ALA A 91 0.20 10.45 17.07
N ALA A 92 -0.34 10.92 15.94
CA ALA A 92 -1.46 11.87 15.93
C ALA A 92 -2.71 11.35 16.67
N PHE A 93 -3.06 10.06 16.51
CA PHE A 93 -4.18 9.47 17.25
C PHE A 93 -3.87 9.28 18.74
N THR A 94 -2.62 8.99 19.08
CA THR A 94 -2.20 8.87 20.48
C THR A 94 -2.27 10.22 21.18
N ASP A 95 -1.77 11.28 20.56
CA ASP A 95 -1.83 12.65 21.07
C ASP A 95 -3.29 13.11 21.21
N LYS A 96 -4.13 12.80 20.23
CA LYS A 96 -5.56 13.11 20.29
C LYS A 96 -6.27 12.38 21.42
N ALA A 97 -5.96 11.10 21.64
CA ALA A 97 -6.48 10.36 22.79
C ALA A 97 -6.02 10.99 24.12
N ALA A 98 -4.76 11.38 24.23
CA ALA A 98 -4.21 12.01 25.44
C ALA A 98 -4.85 13.38 25.76
N SER A 99 -5.32 14.11 24.75
CA SER A 99 -6.03 15.39 24.93
C SER A 99 -7.47 15.25 25.46
N LEU A 100 -8.02 14.02 25.49
CA LEU A 100 -9.40 13.76 25.90
C LEU A 100 -9.45 13.21 27.34
N PRO A 101 -10.57 13.43 28.06
CA PRO A 101 -10.78 12.82 29.36
C PRO A 101 -10.63 11.29 29.28
N GLU A 102 -9.88 10.72 30.21
CA GLU A 102 -9.63 9.29 30.24
C GLU A 102 -10.95 8.50 30.34
N LYS A 103 -11.05 7.38 29.61
CA LYS A 103 -12.25 6.52 29.53
C LYS A 103 -13.49 7.18 28.92
N SER A 104 -13.37 8.37 28.33
CA SER A 104 -14.42 8.89 27.45
C SER A 104 -14.54 8.05 26.18
N GLU A 105 -15.70 8.12 25.53
CA GLU A 105 -15.93 7.42 24.26
C GLU A 105 -14.91 7.83 23.18
N GLY A 106 -14.62 9.14 23.07
CA GLY A 106 -13.61 9.67 22.17
C GLY A 106 -12.21 9.16 22.48
N TRP A 107 -11.85 9.04 23.76
CA TRP A 107 -10.58 8.45 24.18
C TRP A 107 -10.44 6.99 23.72
N HIS A 108 -11.49 6.18 23.92
CA HIS A 108 -11.52 4.79 23.46
C HIS A 108 -11.39 4.70 21.92
N PHE A 109 -12.11 5.56 21.19
CA PHE A 109 -12.07 5.61 19.73
C PHE A 109 -10.66 5.88 19.21
N TYR A 110 -10.00 6.96 19.67
CA TYR A 110 -8.67 7.31 19.18
C TYR A 110 -7.60 6.31 19.62
N ARG A 111 -7.76 5.70 20.80
CA ARG A 111 -6.87 4.62 21.24
C ARG A 111 -7.00 3.37 20.37
N ALA A 112 -8.22 3.01 19.97
CA ALA A 112 -8.45 1.92 19.02
C ALA A 112 -7.82 2.23 17.65
N LYS A 113 -7.97 3.46 17.15
CA LYS A 113 -7.33 3.91 15.90
C LYS A 113 -5.80 3.90 15.96
N ALA A 114 -5.22 4.39 17.04
CA ALA A 114 -3.77 4.31 17.26
C ALA A 114 -3.29 2.85 17.26
N ARG A 115 -4.06 1.92 17.86
CA ARG A 115 -3.74 0.49 17.84
C ARG A 115 -3.82 -0.11 16.43
N GLU A 116 -4.83 0.23 15.63
CA GLU A 116 -4.93 -0.20 14.23
C GLU A 116 -3.71 0.27 13.42
N GLU A 117 -3.34 1.55 13.52
CA GLU A 117 -2.19 2.11 12.81
C GLU A 117 -0.88 1.47 13.29
N ARG A 118 -0.73 1.19 14.59
CA ARG A 118 0.41 0.46 15.12
C ARG A 118 0.54 -0.94 14.51
N MET A 119 -0.57 -1.64 14.32
CA MET A 119 -0.55 -2.96 13.67
C MET A 119 -0.09 -2.87 12.21
N ARG A 120 -0.57 -1.86 11.47
CA ARG A 120 -0.15 -1.61 10.08
C ARG A 120 1.33 -1.22 9.98
N TYR A 121 1.79 -0.33 10.86
CA TYR A 121 3.20 0.02 11.01
C TYR A 121 4.07 -1.22 11.25
N ASN A 122 3.72 -2.04 12.25
CA ASN A 122 4.46 -3.25 12.58
C ASN A 122 4.50 -4.23 11.40
N GLN A 123 3.45 -4.33 10.60
CA GLN A 123 3.41 -5.19 9.43
C GLN A 123 4.36 -4.68 8.33
N ALA A 124 4.39 -3.37 8.07
CA ALA A 124 5.32 -2.77 7.11
C ALA A 124 6.78 -2.96 7.54
N VAL A 125 7.10 -2.72 8.81
CA VAL A 125 8.46 -2.92 9.38
C VAL A 125 8.88 -4.39 9.32
N LYS A 126 7.99 -5.33 9.62
CA LYS A 126 8.29 -6.77 9.48
C LYS A 126 8.60 -7.14 8.03
N ASN A 127 7.82 -6.62 7.08
CA ASN A 127 8.05 -6.88 5.66
C ASN A 127 9.37 -6.28 5.17
N LEU A 128 9.77 -5.09 5.66
CA LEU A 128 11.11 -4.55 5.43
C LEU A 128 12.20 -5.49 5.95
N ALA A 129 12.05 -6.00 7.17
CA ALA A 129 13.00 -6.95 7.73
C ALA A 129 13.08 -8.25 6.91
N PHE A 130 11.95 -8.76 6.40
CA PHE A 130 11.94 -9.91 5.48
C PHE A 130 12.68 -9.65 4.17
N LEU A 131 12.60 -8.42 3.64
CA LEU A 131 13.31 -8.02 2.43
C LEU A 131 14.82 -7.91 2.64
N GLU A 132 15.26 -7.40 3.80
CA GLU A 132 16.67 -7.10 4.08
C GLU A 132 17.44 -8.28 4.67
N SER A 133 16.88 -8.96 5.67
CA SER A 133 17.57 -10.01 6.44
C SER A 133 16.96 -11.41 6.29
N GLY A 134 15.90 -11.55 5.49
CA GLY A 134 15.13 -12.80 5.39
C GLY A 134 14.30 -13.11 6.63
N GLY A 135 14.03 -12.11 7.49
CA GLY A 135 13.18 -12.27 8.66
C GLY A 135 13.87 -12.95 9.84
N LYS A 136 15.20 -13.08 9.81
CA LYS A 136 15.98 -13.43 11.01
C LYS A 136 16.04 -12.20 11.89
N LYS A 137 15.36 -12.26 13.04
CA LYS A 137 15.68 -11.42 14.18
C LYS A 137 16.87 -12.02 14.91
#